data_AF-A0A6P2FHQ2-F1
#
_entry.id   AF-A0A6P2FHQ2-F1
#
_cell.length_a   1.000
_cell.length_b   1.000
_cell.length_c   1.000
_cell.angle_alpha   90.00
_cell.angle_beta   90.00
_cell.angle_gamma   90.00
#
_symmetry.space_group_name_H-M   'P 1'
#
loop_
_entity.id
_entity.type
_entity.pdbx_description
1 polymer ?
#
loop_
_entity_poly.entity_id
_entity_poly.type
_entity_poly.pdbx_seq_one_letter_code
_entity_poly.pdbx_strand_id
1 'polypeptide(L)'
;MNLIDQPVVDQATERVLASGIRVFNGALFGDTEAEHVAVLLEALDPPEGAMVLDAGCGVGEMARLMHEARPDLQFLLVNTSEVQLAHCPEHFDRLHADFHELPVLDGVADVVVFSYALCQSGDFPRVLREAFRMLKPGGVLFINDMARLAGDNQLLEAELGAHAHTPEQLEAWAADAGFHLDFAIAPEVKLDRMRALIGNDGLADKLMGDIVPTIWRFQSFTGHQRAFHRHKGRVAFQFSGGRDSTAALYALREFWPQMRVYHVDTGDQFPETRAVVAQVEKDLAEAGLELVRIVTDVQGNHQYAGYPTDLVPVDNTVLGQMVSGAPLRLQGRYDCCAANLMNPLHARMQLDGITLLIRGQRDDEYAAPPLRSGDVSDGFEVLYPIQGWSAADVDMFIAEHGLPVAPFYEAGARRAPECMSCTAWWDEGRAAYMRKHHPNEHKVFIQRMADIRREIDRSMSWLNHETEA
;
A
#
# COMPACT_ATOMS: atom_id res chain seq x y z
N MET A 1 -19.09 20.96 0.59
CA MET A 1 -20.20 21.77 0.02
C MET A 1 -19.58 23.07 -0.43
N ASN A 2 -19.79 23.48 -1.68
CA ASN A 2 -19.20 24.71 -2.21
C ASN A 2 -19.74 25.93 -1.45
N LEU A 3 -18.85 26.87 -1.16
CA LEU A 3 -19.12 28.05 -0.34
C LEU A 3 -19.71 29.22 -1.15
N ILE A 4 -19.63 29.17 -2.48
CA ILE A 4 -20.04 30.27 -3.37
C ILE A 4 -21.31 29.91 -4.15
N ASP A 5 -22.23 30.87 -4.26
CA ASP A 5 -23.46 30.76 -5.04
C ASP A 5 -23.19 30.85 -6.55
N GLN A 6 -23.60 29.81 -7.29
CA GLN A 6 -23.25 29.63 -8.71
C GLN A 6 -23.68 30.80 -9.63
N PRO A 7 -24.90 31.37 -9.50
CA PRO A 7 -25.31 32.53 -10.30
C PRO A 7 -24.46 33.78 -10.05
N VAL A 8 -23.89 33.92 -8.84
CA VAL A 8 -22.97 35.03 -8.51
C VAL A 8 -21.64 34.83 -9.24
N VAL A 9 -21.12 33.60 -9.26
CA VAL A 9 -19.90 33.24 -10.01
C VAL A 9 -20.08 33.52 -11.50
N ASP A 10 -21.21 33.12 -12.09
CA ASP A 10 -21.45 33.28 -13.52
C ASP A 10 -21.54 34.77 -13.92
N GLN A 11 -22.21 35.60 -13.11
CA GLN A 11 -22.27 37.05 -13.34
C GLN A 11 -20.93 37.75 -13.10
N ALA A 12 -20.13 37.30 -12.13
CA ALA A 12 -18.79 37.81 -11.90
C ALA A 12 -17.86 37.45 -13.06
N THR A 13 -17.95 36.23 -13.58
CA THR A 13 -17.15 35.71 -14.70
C THR A 13 -17.20 36.63 -15.91
N GLU A 14 -18.39 37.00 -16.38
CA GLU A 14 -18.54 37.88 -17.55
C GLU A 14 -17.94 39.28 -17.33
N ARG A 15 -18.08 39.84 -16.12
CA ARG A 15 -17.49 41.14 -15.77
C ARG A 15 -15.96 41.09 -15.73
N VAL A 16 -15.39 40.03 -15.15
CA VAL A 16 -13.94 39.83 -15.06
C VAL A 16 -13.35 39.64 -16.45
N LEU A 17 -13.97 38.81 -17.30
CA LEU A 17 -13.53 38.62 -18.69
C LEU A 17 -13.57 39.92 -19.50
N ALA A 18 -14.61 40.75 -19.34
CA ALA A 18 -14.71 42.04 -20.01
C ALA A 18 -13.59 43.03 -19.62
N SER A 19 -12.97 42.84 -18.45
CA SER A 19 -11.79 43.62 -18.01
C SER A 19 -10.46 43.09 -18.56
N GLY A 20 -10.48 42.00 -19.33
CA GLY A 20 -9.29 41.38 -19.92
C GLY A 20 -8.55 40.41 -18.99
N ILE A 21 -9.11 40.12 -17.81
CA ILE A 21 -8.56 39.15 -16.86
C ILE A 21 -9.08 37.76 -17.24
N ARG A 22 -8.17 36.80 -17.38
CA ARG A 22 -8.52 35.42 -17.75
C ARG A 22 -8.00 34.38 -16.76
N VAL A 23 -6.93 34.69 -16.03
CA VAL A 23 -6.55 33.94 -14.83
C VAL A 23 -7.27 34.55 -13.63
N PHE A 24 -8.24 33.81 -13.09
CA PHE A 24 -9.13 34.26 -12.00
C PHE A 24 -8.44 34.22 -10.64
N ASN A 25 -7.38 34.99 -10.52
CA ASN A 25 -6.60 35.18 -9.32
C ASN A 25 -6.30 36.69 -9.15
N GLY A 26 -6.52 37.20 -7.93
CA GLY A 26 -6.21 38.58 -7.57
C GLY A 26 -4.75 38.80 -7.18
N ALA A 27 -4.09 37.78 -6.64
CA ALA A 27 -2.74 37.82 -6.10
C ALA A 27 -1.78 37.01 -6.98
N LEU A 28 -0.99 37.72 -7.79
CA LEU A 28 -0.12 37.10 -8.80
C LEU A 28 1.32 36.91 -8.30
N PHE A 29 2.05 36.02 -8.97
CA PHE A 29 3.48 35.77 -8.74
C PHE A 29 4.38 36.38 -9.84
N GLY A 30 3.78 37.18 -10.72
CA GLY A 30 4.44 37.90 -11.81
C GLY A 30 3.62 39.14 -12.17
N ASP A 31 4.17 40.00 -13.04
CA ASP A 31 3.50 41.23 -13.47
C ASP A 31 2.39 40.93 -14.49
N THR A 32 2.46 39.77 -15.15
CA THR A 32 1.48 39.28 -16.12
C THR A 32 0.90 37.91 -15.76
N GLU A 33 -0.22 37.54 -16.38
CA GLU A 33 -0.81 36.20 -16.23
C GLU A 33 0.13 35.09 -16.74
N ALA A 34 0.84 35.35 -17.84
CA ALA A 34 1.81 34.41 -18.38
C ALA A 34 2.99 34.19 -17.43
N GLU A 35 3.53 35.24 -16.82
CA GLU A 35 4.59 35.14 -15.81
C GLU A 35 4.11 34.42 -14.54
N HIS A 36 2.89 34.73 -14.07
CA HIS A 36 2.31 34.01 -12.94
C HIS A 36 2.17 32.51 -13.23
N VAL A 37 1.63 32.15 -14.39
CA VAL A 37 1.47 30.74 -14.79
C VAL A 37 2.84 30.08 -15.03
N ALA A 38 3.85 30.80 -15.49
CA ALA A 38 5.21 30.27 -15.61
C ALA A 38 5.79 29.88 -14.25
N VAL A 39 5.60 30.71 -13.21
CA VAL A 39 5.99 30.36 -11.83
C VAL A 39 5.25 29.12 -11.33
N LEU A 40 3.95 29.02 -11.61
CA LEU A 40 3.16 27.83 -11.25
C LEU A 40 3.64 26.58 -11.96
N LEU A 41 3.93 26.67 -13.27
CA LEU A 41 4.40 25.54 -14.08
C LEU A 41 5.79 25.08 -13.63
N GLU A 42 6.68 26.01 -13.29
CA GLU A 42 8.01 25.70 -12.75
C GLU A 42 7.91 24.99 -11.40
N ALA A 43 7.07 25.49 -10.47
CA ALA A 43 6.85 24.83 -9.19
C ALA A 43 6.11 23.49 -9.34
N LEU A 44 5.22 23.36 -10.32
CA LEU A 44 4.49 22.14 -10.59
C LEU A 44 5.40 21.04 -11.15
N ASP A 45 6.44 21.38 -11.92
CA ASP A 45 7.39 20.44 -12.54
C ASP A 45 6.73 19.10 -12.98
N PRO A 46 5.78 19.15 -13.93
CA PRO A 46 5.01 17.96 -14.31
C PRO A 46 5.86 17.01 -15.18
N PRO A 47 5.69 15.68 -15.03
CA PRO A 47 6.34 14.70 -15.90
C PRO A 47 6.06 14.95 -17.39
N GLU A 48 6.93 14.41 -18.25
CA GLU A 48 6.73 14.46 -19.70
C GLU A 48 5.41 13.76 -20.08
N GLY A 49 4.58 14.44 -20.88
CA GLY A 49 3.30 13.90 -21.35
C GLY A 49 2.23 13.71 -20.28
N ALA A 50 2.36 14.37 -19.12
CA ALA A 50 1.47 14.18 -17.99
C ALA A 50 0.00 14.53 -18.31
N MET A 51 -0.92 13.72 -17.77
CA MET A 51 -2.35 14.04 -17.68
C MET A 51 -2.61 14.89 -16.43
N VAL A 52 -2.98 16.16 -16.64
CA VAL A 52 -3.25 17.15 -15.61
C VAL A 52 -4.76 17.34 -15.45
N LEU A 53 -5.28 17.03 -14.26
CA LEU A 53 -6.65 17.37 -13.86
C LEU A 53 -6.63 18.77 -13.22
N ASP A 54 -7.22 19.76 -13.88
CA ASP A 54 -7.39 21.11 -13.33
C ASP A 54 -8.77 21.21 -12.66
N ALA A 55 -8.79 21.06 -11.33
CA ALA A 55 -10.00 20.97 -10.54
C ALA A 55 -10.42 22.35 -10.01
N GLY A 56 -11.52 22.87 -10.56
CA GLY A 56 -11.92 24.27 -10.41
C GLY A 56 -11.21 25.18 -11.42
N CYS A 57 -11.14 24.75 -12.69
CA CYS A 57 -10.28 25.32 -13.73
C CYS A 57 -10.57 26.79 -14.12
N GLY A 58 -11.60 27.43 -13.55
CA GLY A 58 -12.11 28.70 -14.04
C GLY A 58 -12.46 28.59 -15.53
N VAL A 59 -11.99 29.56 -16.31
CA VAL A 59 -12.13 29.59 -17.78
C VAL A 59 -11.00 28.87 -18.54
N GLY A 60 -10.18 28.06 -17.84
CA GLY A 60 -9.13 27.23 -18.45
C GLY A 60 -7.88 27.99 -18.92
N GLU A 61 -7.70 29.24 -18.50
CA GLU A 61 -6.58 30.07 -18.96
C GLU A 61 -5.21 29.56 -18.46
N MET A 62 -5.15 29.07 -17.21
CA MET A 62 -3.93 28.47 -16.67
C MET A 62 -3.50 27.26 -17.51
N ALA A 63 -4.42 26.33 -17.78
CA ALA A 63 -4.17 25.19 -18.64
C ALA A 63 -3.74 25.60 -20.06
N ARG A 64 -4.37 26.62 -20.64
CA ARG A 64 -4.00 27.18 -21.95
C ARG A 64 -2.55 27.67 -21.98
N LEU A 65 -2.17 28.50 -21.01
CA LEU A 65 -0.82 29.07 -20.89
C LEU A 65 0.22 27.99 -20.57
N MET A 66 -0.11 27.01 -19.72
CA MET A 66 0.76 25.87 -19.45
C MET A 66 0.98 25.00 -20.70
N HIS A 67 -0.08 24.73 -21.48
CA HIS A 67 0.02 23.95 -22.72
C HIS A 67 0.81 24.69 -23.81
N GLU A 68 0.74 26.03 -23.89
CA GLU A 68 1.59 26.80 -24.80
C GLU A 68 3.08 26.65 -24.48
N ALA A 69 3.44 26.62 -23.20
CA ALA A 69 4.82 26.41 -22.75
C ALA A 69 5.25 24.93 -22.83
N ARG A 70 4.30 24.00 -22.62
CA ARG A 70 4.50 22.55 -22.61
C ARG A 70 3.39 21.83 -23.41
N PRO A 71 3.51 21.79 -24.76
CA PRO A 71 2.49 21.19 -25.62
C PRO A 71 2.31 19.67 -25.46
N ASP A 72 3.21 19.01 -24.74
CA ASP A 72 3.12 17.60 -24.41
C ASP A 72 2.09 17.31 -23.30
N LEU A 73 1.75 18.29 -22.47
CA LEU A 73 0.80 18.12 -21.37
C LEU A 73 -0.64 18.01 -21.88
N GLN A 74 -1.39 17.09 -21.27
CA GLN A 74 -2.80 16.88 -21.51
C GLN A 74 -3.60 17.43 -20.33
N PHE A 75 -4.77 18.01 -20.59
CA PHE A 75 -5.60 18.63 -19.56
C PHE A 75 -7.02 18.11 -19.58
N LEU A 76 -7.53 17.76 -18.40
CA LEU A 76 -8.95 17.59 -18.12
C LEU A 76 -9.41 18.74 -17.21
N LEU A 77 -10.24 19.61 -17.76
CA LEU A 77 -10.72 20.81 -17.08
C LEU A 77 -12.03 20.52 -16.35
N VAL A 78 -12.04 20.66 -15.03
CA VAL A 78 -13.21 20.37 -14.20
C VAL A 78 -13.73 21.63 -13.54
N ASN A 79 -15.04 21.88 -13.64
CA ASN A 79 -15.68 23.00 -12.98
C ASN A 79 -17.19 22.73 -12.78
N THR A 80 -17.80 23.40 -11.79
CA THR A 80 -19.27 23.39 -11.58
C THR A 80 -19.99 24.48 -12.36
N SER A 81 -19.27 25.46 -12.93
CA SER A 81 -19.85 26.50 -13.78
C SER A 81 -19.84 26.10 -15.25
N GLU A 82 -21.01 25.82 -15.83
CA GLU A 82 -21.13 25.65 -17.28
C GLU A 82 -20.72 26.91 -18.06
N VAL A 83 -20.94 28.10 -17.47
CA VAL A 83 -20.54 29.38 -18.07
C VAL A 83 -19.02 29.46 -18.19
N GLN A 84 -18.28 29.13 -17.12
CA GLN A 84 -16.82 29.14 -17.19
C GLN A 84 -16.28 28.05 -18.13
N LEU A 85 -16.87 26.85 -18.13
CA LEU A 85 -16.50 25.77 -19.06
C LEU A 85 -16.74 26.13 -20.53
N ALA A 86 -17.76 26.95 -20.83
CA ALA A 86 -18.02 27.43 -22.17
C ALA A 86 -16.91 28.35 -22.70
N HIS A 87 -16.18 29.04 -21.82
CA HIS A 87 -15.04 29.90 -22.17
C HIS A 87 -13.69 29.15 -22.23
N CYS A 88 -13.65 27.91 -21.76
CA CYS A 88 -12.45 27.07 -21.86
C CYS A 88 -12.10 26.75 -23.33
N PRO A 89 -10.81 26.64 -23.68
CA PRO A 89 -10.37 26.28 -25.03
C PRO A 89 -10.97 24.94 -25.50
N GLU A 90 -11.47 24.90 -26.74
CA GLU A 90 -12.21 23.74 -27.27
C GLU A 90 -11.38 22.44 -27.40
N HIS A 91 -10.05 22.54 -27.44
CA HIS A 91 -9.17 21.39 -27.60
C HIS A 91 -8.87 20.64 -26.29
N PHE A 92 -9.29 21.17 -25.14
CA PHE A 92 -9.20 20.47 -23.87
C PHE A 92 -10.48 19.70 -23.58
N ASP A 93 -10.33 18.53 -22.97
CA ASP A 93 -11.46 17.80 -22.42
C ASP A 93 -12.02 18.58 -21.21
N ARG A 94 -13.34 18.62 -21.11
CA ARG A 94 -14.07 19.38 -20.10
C ARG A 94 -15.06 18.49 -19.38
N LEU A 95 -15.15 18.67 -18.07
CA LEU A 95 -16.05 17.91 -17.22
C LEU A 95 -16.83 18.88 -16.31
N HIS A 96 -18.14 18.94 -16.51
CA HIS A 96 -19.04 19.60 -15.59
C HIS A 96 -19.25 18.67 -14.38
N ALA A 97 -18.50 18.90 -13.30
CA ALA A 97 -18.56 18.11 -12.08
C ALA A 97 -18.08 18.89 -10.86
N ASP A 98 -18.47 18.41 -9.68
CA ASP A 98 -17.95 18.87 -8.40
C ASP A 98 -16.67 18.08 -8.06
N PHE A 99 -15.57 18.78 -7.77
CA PHE A 99 -14.30 18.15 -7.39
C PHE A 99 -14.34 17.38 -6.07
N HIS A 100 -15.43 17.46 -5.30
CA HIS A 100 -15.65 16.62 -4.12
C HIS A 100 -16.00 15.16 -4.48
N GLU A 101 -16.44 14.90 -5.71
CA GLU A 101 -16.82 13.58 -6.22
C GLU A 101 -16.90 13.58 -7.77
N LEU A 102 -15.86 13.07 -8.42
CA LEU A 102 -15.70 13.09 -9.86
C LEU A 102 -16.18 11.78 -10.50
N PRO A 103 -17.01 11.83 -11.56
CA PRO A 103 -17.55 10.64 -12.24
C PRO A 103 -16.55 10.04 -13.24
N VAL A 104 -15.34 9.75 -12.78
CA VAL A 104 -14.20 9.26 -13.59
C VAL A 104 -13.49 8.13 -12.84
N LEU A 105 -12.77 7.27 -13.57
CA LEU A 105 -12.05 6.12 -13.00
C LEU A 105 -10.91 6.56 -12.07
N ASP A 106 -10.56 5.69 -11.12
CA ASP A 106 -9.41 5.87 -10.23
C ASP A 106 -8.10 5.87 -11.02
N GLY A 107 -7.10 6.62 -10.54
CA GLY A 107 -5.72 6.53 -11.03
C GLY A 107 -5.54 6.94 -12.50
N VAL A 108 -6.32 7.91 -13.00
CA VAL A 108 -6.24 8.38 -14.39
C VAL A 108 -5.30 9.57 -14.57
N ALA A 109 -5.05 10.36 -13.53
CA ALA A 109 -4.25 11.58 -13.61
C ALA A 109 -2.82 11.36 -13.09
N ASP A 110 -1.85 12.02 -13.73
CA ASP A 110 -0.48 12.15 -13.22
C ASP A 110 -0.37 13.33 -12.25
N VAL A 111 -1.18 14.38 -12.47
CA VAL A 111 -1.24 15.60 -11.67
C VAL A 111 -2.69 15.99 -11.41
N VAL A 112 -2.99 16.39 -10.18
CA VAL A 112 -4.23 17.10 -9.81
C VAL A 112 -3.84 18.49 -9.32
N VAL A 113 -4.39 19.53 -9.96
CA VAL A 113 -4.15 20.93 -9.62
C VAL A 113 -5.41 21.53 -9.02
N PHE A 114 -5.24 22.26 -7.91
CA PHE A 114 -6.18 23.26 -7.44
C PHE A 114 -5.48 24.63 -7.47
N SER A 115 -6.04 25.60 -8.19
CA SER A 115 -5.50 26.95 -8.26
C SER A 115 -6.60 27.94 -7.87
N TYR A 116 -6.56 28.46 -6.64
CA TYR A 116 -7.63 29.27 -6.02
C TYR A 116 -9.03 28.64 -6.11
N ALA A 117 -9.07 27.31 -6.07
CA ALA A 117 -10.28 26.52 -6.15
C ALA A 117 -10.59 25.80 -4.83
N LEU A 118 -9.55 25.30 -4.14
CA LEU A 118 -9.73 24.51 -2.93
C LEU A 118 -10.31 25.36 -1.80
N CYS A 119 -9.94 26.64 -1.69
CA CYS A 119 -10.52 27.59 -0.74
C CYS A 119 -12.03 27.79 -0.87
N GLN A 120 -12.65 27.40 -1.98
CA GLN A 120 -14.11 27.44 -2.14
C GLN A 120 -14.82 26.20 -1.56
N SER A 121 -14.05 25.23 -1.08
CA SER A 121 -14.54 24.01 -0.45
C SER A 121 -14.75 24.19 1.06
N GLY A 122 -15.94 23.85 1.55
CA GLY A 122 -16.16 23.67 2.99
C GLY A 122 -15.67 22.33 3.56
N ASP A 123 -15.07 21.44 2.75
CA ASP A 123 -14.63 20.09 3.16
C ASP A 123 -13.33 19.68 2.43
N PHE A 124 -12.22 20.31 2.82
CA PHE A 124 -10.88 20.01 2.29
C PHE A 124 -10.52 18.51 2.42
N PRO A 125 -10.73 17.83 3.57
CA PRO A 125 -10.41 16.41 3.69
C PRO A 125 -11.13 15.50 2.68
N ARG A 126 -12.37 15.81 2.30
CA ARG A 126 -13.06 15.07 1.23
C ARG A 126 -12.40 15.30 -0.13
N VAL A 127 -12.10 16.55 -0.48
CA VAL A 127 -11.48 16.91 -1.77
C VAL A 127 -10.08 16.29 -1.90
N LEU A 128 -9.28 16.30 -0.84
CA LEU A 128 -7.94 15.69 -0.85
C LEU A 128 -8.00 14.17 -1.05
N ARG A 129 -8.97 13.48 -0.44
CA ARG A 129 -9.18 12.03 -0.68
C ARG A 129 -9.59 11.75 -2.12
N GLU A 130 -10.42 12.62 -2.70
CA GLU A 130 -10.83 12.50 -4.09
C GLU A 130 -9.64 12.74 -5.04
N ALA A 131 -8.82 13.75 -4.78
CA ALA A 131 -7.57 13.96 -5.51
C ALA A 131 -6.63 12.75 -5.43
N PHE A 132 -6.50 12.13 -4.25
CA PHE A 132 -5.70 10.90 -4.10
C PHE A 132 -6.26 9.72 -4.92
N ARG A 133 -7.59 9.55 -4.96
CA ARG A 133 -8.27 8.55 -5.79
C ARG A 133 -7.98 8.75 -7.28
N MET A 134 -7.97 10.00 -7.73
CA MET A 134 -7.70 10.38 -9.12
C MET A 134 -6.26 10.13 -9.57
N LEU A 135 -5.31 10.25 -8.65
CA LEU A 135 -3.89 10.17 -8.96
C LEU A 135 -3.41 8.73 -9.13
N LYS A 136 -2.65 8.50 -10.20
CA LYS A 136 -1.78 7.33 -10.34
C LYS A 136 -0.85 7.24 -9.12
N PRO A 137 -0.39 6.04 -8.73
CA PRO A 137 0.62 5.90 -7.67
C PRO A 137 1.84 6.78 -7.95
N GLY A 138 2.24 7.63 -7.00
CA GLY A 138 3.36 8.56 -7.15
C GLY A 138 3.02 9.86 -7.89
N GLY A 139 1.77 10.03 -8.32
CA GLY A 139 1.26 11.25 -8.93
C GLY A 139 1.24 12.43 -7.97
N VAL A 140 1.12 13.63 -8.53
CA VAL A 140 1.30 14.91 -7.85
C VAL A 140 -0.04 15.55 -7.50
N LEU A 141 -0.19 15.99 -6.25
CA LEU A 141 -1.19 16.97 -5.89
C LEU A 141 -0.51 18.34 -5.77
N PHE A 142 -1.00 19.31 -6.54
CA PHE A 142 -0.48 20.68 -6.56
C PHE A 142 -1.57 21.66 -6.16
N ILE A 143 -1.30 22.47 -5.13
CA ILE A 143 -2.25 23.43 -4.60
C ILE A 143 -1.59 24.81 -4.65
N ASN A 144 -2.13 25.71 -5.46
CA ASN A 144 -1.85 27.14 -5.43
C ASN A 144 -3.05 27.83 -4.78
N ASP A 145 -2.97 28.16 -3.50
CA ASP A 145 -4.10 28.72 -2.77
C ASP A 145 -3.62 29.57 -1.59
N MET A 146 -4.46 29.77 -0.58
CA MET A 146 -4.21 30.67 0.54
C MET A 146 -3.92 29.93 1.85
N ALA A 147 -2.82 30.31 2.51
CA ALA A 147 -2.50 29.90 3.88
C ALA A 147 -2.98 30.98 4.87
N ARG A 148 -3.64 30.57 5.96
CA ARG A 148 -3.99 31.45 7.07
C ARG A 148 -2.95 31.34 8.19
N LEU A 149 -2.19 32.41 8.42
CA LEU A 149 -1.14 32.45 9.45
C LEU A 149 -1.65 32.88 10.82
N ALA A 150 -2.72 33.68 10.87
CA ALA A 150 -3.38 34.14 12.09
C ALA A 150 -4.86 34.48 11.82
N GLY A 151 -5.58 34.97 12.84
CA GLY A 151 -6.97 35.42 12.67
C GLY A 151 -7.98 34.29 12.38
N ASP A 152 -9.12 34.64 11.78
CA ASP A 152 -10.18 33.72 11.36
C ASP A 152 -10.59 33.95 9.90
N ASN A 153 -11.55 33.17 9.40
CA ASN A 153 -12.02 33.27 8.01
C ASN A 153 -13.16 34.29 7.80
N GLN A 154 -13.60 35.05 8.82
CA GLN A 154 -14.83 35.85 8.70
C GLN A 154 -14.77 36.86 7.54
N LEU A 155 -13.64 37.58 7.42
CA LEU A 155 -13.47 38.57 6.35
C LEU A 155 -13.32 37.88 4.98
N LEU A 156 -12.58 36.78 4.91
CA LEU A 156 -12.35 36.04 3.67
C LEU A 156 -13.65 35.40 3.14
N GLU A 157 -14.45 34.85 4.03
CA GLU A 157 -15.77 34.28 3.71
C GLU A 157 -16.76 35.36 3.28
N ALA A 158 -16.81 36.49 3.99
CA ALA A 158 -17.75 37.58 3.68
C ALA A 158 -17.44 38.26 2.33
N GLU A 159 -16.16 38.46 2.01
CA GLU A 159 -15.76 39.21 0.81
C GLU A 159 -15.49 38.34 -0.41
N LEU A 160 -14.96 37.13 -0.21
CA LEU A 160 -14.53 36.24 -1.30
C LEU A 160 -15.23 34.87 -1.30
N GLY A 161 -16.05 34.55 -0.30
CA GLY A 161 -16.68 33.23 -0.18
C GLY A 161 -15.66 32.09 -0.07
N ALA A 162 -14.51 32.36 0.55
CA ALA A 162 -13.37 31.46 0.60
C ALA A 162 -12.92 31.19 2.04
N HIS A 163 -12.39 29.99 2.27
CA HIS A 163 -11.77 29.57 3.53
C HIS A 163 -10.28 29.29 3.32
N ALA A 164 -9.48 29.81 4.24
CA ALA A 164 -8.06 29.49 4.34
C ALA A 164 -7.76 28.76 5.66
N HIS A 165 -6.83 27.83 5.60
CA HIS A 165 -6.42 27.01 6.73
C HIS A 165 -4.94 27.24 7.03
N THR A 166 -4.49 26.90 8.24
CA THR A 166 -3.07 26.99 8.54
C THR A 166 -2.31 25.94 7.70
N PRO A 167 -1.03 26.18 7.34
CA PRO A 167 -0.22 25.20 6.63
C PRO A 167 -0.24 23.83 7.31
N GLU A 168 -0.12 23.80 8.64
CA GLU A 168 -0.09 22.56 9.42
C GLU A 168 -1.40 21.77 9.31
N GLN A 169 -2.55 22.46 9.24
CA GLN A 169 -3.85 21.81 9.07
C GLN A 169 -3.99 21.19 7.68
N LEU A 170 -3.60 21.92 6.63
CA LEU A 170 -3.66 21.42 5.27
C LEU A 170 -2.72 20.23 5.06
N GLU A 171 -1.48 20.34 5.55
CA GLU A 171 -0.47 19.29 5.49
C GLU A 171 -0.91 18.03 6.23
N ALA A 172 -1.52 18.18 7.41
CA ALA A 172 -2.08 17.05 8.16
C ALA A 172 -3.20 16.35 7.40
N TRP A 173 -4.13 17.10 6.79
CA TRP A 173 -5.20 16.51 5.98
C TRP A 173 -4.70 15.86 4.69
N ALA A 174 -3.66 16.41 4.06
CA ALA A 174 -3.02 15.79 2.91
C ALA A 174 -2.34 14.48 3.31
N ALA A 175 -1.62 14.44 4.43
CA ALA A 175 -1.03 13.22 4.97
C ALA A 175 -2.11 12.15 5.27
N ASP A 176 -3.21 12.55 5.89
CA ASP A 176 -4.36 11.68 6.16
C ASP A 176 -5.08 11.19 4.89
N ALA A 177 -4.94 11.90 3.76
CA ALA A 177 -5.48 11.50 2.47
C ALA A 177 -4.53 10.60 1.66
N GLY A 178 -3.25 10.47 2.06
CA GLY A 178 -2.27 9.61 1.40
C GLY A 178 -1.15 10.35 0.68
N PHE A 179 -0.78 11.55 1.14
CA PHE A 179 0.24 12.38 0.52
C PHE A 179 1.45 12.63 1.43
N HIS A 180 2.62 12.77 0.82
CA HIS A 180 3.80 13.37 1.45
C HIS A 180 4.00 14.79 0.91
N LEU A 181 4.36 15.73 1.77
CA LEU A 181 4.72 17.09 1.35
C LEU A 181 6.10 17.07 0.71
N ASP A 182 6.22 17.54 -0.52
CA ASP A 182 7.51 17.80 -1.16
C ASP A 182 8.04 19.15 -0.69
N PHE A 183 7.22 20.21 -0.85
CA PHE A 183 7.51 21.54 -0.34
C PHE A 183 6.25 22.41 -0.23
N ALA A 184 6.35 23.44 0.61
CA ALA A 184 5.43 24.57 0.67
C ALA A 184 6.22 25.88 0.55
N ILE A 185 5.84 26.76 -0.36
CA ILE A 185 6.51 28.05 -0.58
C ILE A 185 5.50 29.18 -0.69
N ALA A 186 5.87 30.36 -0.20
CA ALA A 186 5.13 31.61 -0.39
C ALA A 186 5.93 32.54 -1.31
N PRO A 187 5.68 32.54 -2.63
CA PRO A 187 6.38 33.41 -3.55
C PRO A 187 6.11 34.90 -3.28
N GLU A 188 6.91 35.79 -3.87
CA GLU A 188 6.60 37.22 -3.85
C GLU A 188 5.27 37.49 -4.56
N VAL A 189 4.38 38.24 -3.90
CA VAL A 189 3.02 38.49 -4.38
C VAL A 189 2.87 39.91 -4.90
N LYS A 190 2.30 40.04 -6.11
CA LYS A 190 1.84 41.30 -6.67
C LYS A 190 0.33 41.46 -6.39
N LEU A 191 -0.01 42.50 -5.63
CA LEU A 191 -1.39 42.78 -5.19
C LEU A 191 -2.10 43.88 -5.99
N ASP A 192 -1.45 44.46 -7.01
CA ASP A 192 -2.00 45.60 -7.76
C ASP A 192 -3.32 45.25 -8.45
N ARG A 193 -3.42 44.02 -8.99
CA ARG A 193 -4.66 43.48 -9.55
C ARG A 193 -5.76 43.37 -8.49
N MET A 194 -5.46 42.77 -7.34
CA MET A 194 -6.42 42.63 -6.25
C MET A 194 -6.93 43.99 -5.77
N ARG A 195 -6.04 44.97 -5.59
CA ARG A 195 -6.40 46.35 -5.22
C ARG A 195 -7.34 46.98 -6.25
N ALA A 196 -7.04 46.83 -7.53
CA ALA A 196 -7.88 47.34 -8.61
C ALA A 196 -9.26 46.68 -8.68
N LEU A 197 -9.34 45.36 -8.45
CA LEU A 197 -10.60 44.60 -8.45
C LEU A 197 -11.50 44.94 -7.26
N ILE A 198 -10.90 45.10 -6.07
CA ILE A 198 -11.65 45.38 -4.84
C ILE A 198 -12.09 46.85 -4.76
N GLY A 199 -11.31 47.77 -5.35
CA GLY A 199 -11.67 49.19 -5.46
C GLY A 199 -11.74 49.96 -4.14
N ASN A 200 -11.36 49.33 -3.01
CA ASN A 200 -11.29 49.91 -1.68
C ASN A 200 -9.85 49.83 -1.17
N ASP A 201 -9.20 50.99 -1.08
CA ASP A 201 -7.75 51.19 -0.87
C ASP A 201 -7.16 50.56 0.41
N GLY A 202 -7.98 49.97 1.29
CA GLY A 202 -7.51 49.26 2.48
C GLY A 202 -8.13 47.88 2.72
N LEU A 203 -9.01 47.39 1.84
CA LEU A 203 -9.63 46.07 2.01
C LEU A 203 -8.72 44.95 1.50
N ALA A 204 -8.05 45.14 0.37
CA ALA A 204 -7.07 44.19 -0.16
C ALA A 204 -5.95 43.90 0.87
N ASP A 205 -5.36 44.94 1.45
CA ASP A 205 -4.27 44.77 2.43
C ASP A 205 -4.76 44.15 3.75
N LYS A 206 -6.03 44.33 4.12
CA LYS A 206 -6.63 43.64 5.28
C LYS A 206 -6.90 42.17 5.01
N LEU A 207 -7.41 41.84 3.82
CA LEU A 207 -7.61 40.45 3.39
C LEU A 207 -6.27 39.70 3.36
N MET A 208 -5.22 40.34 2.85
CA MET A 208 -3.88 39.76 2.73
C MET A 208 -3.00 39.95 3.99
N GLY A 209 -3.58 40.41 5.10
CA GLY A 209 -2.82 40.63 6.34
C GLY A 209 -2.38 39.30 6.97
N ASP A 210 -3.34 38.46 7.32
CA ASP A 210 -3.11 37.14 7.92
C ASP A 210 -3.18 35.99 6.90
N ILE A 211 -3.44 36.32 5.63
CA ILE A 211 -3.57 35.37 4.51
C ILE A 211 -2.38 35.51 3.57
N VAL A 212 -1.71 34.40 3.28
CA VAL A 212 -0.53 34.35 2.42
C VAL A 212 -0.78 33.38 1.25
N PRO A 213 -0.73 33.85 0.00
CA PRO A 213 -0.70 32.99 -1.17
C PRO A 213 0.47 32.02 -1.08
N THR A 214 0.18 30.74 -1.14
CA THR A 214 1.12 29.66 -0.90
C THR A 214 0.93 28.59 -1.96
N ILE A 215 2.05 28.04 -2.42
CA ILE A 215 2.10 26.88 -3.29
C ILE A 215 2.52 25.69 -2.44
N TRP A 216 1.72 24.63 -2.47
CA TRP A 216 2.09 23.32 -1.96
C TRP A 216 2.22 22.33 -3.10
N ARG A 217 3.29 21.55 -3.02
CA ARG A 217 3.46 20.35 -3.83
C ARG A 217 3.48 19.13 -2.91
N PHE A 218 2.64 18.17 -3.24
CA PHE A 218 2.57 16.89 -2.58
C PHE A 218 2.76 15.74 -3.57
N GLN A 219 3.38 14.66 -3.11
CA GLN A 219 3.46 13.40 -3.83
C GLN A 219 2.53 12.36 -3.20
N SER A 220 1.73 11.68 -4.02
CA SER A 220 0.87 10.59 -3.55
C SER A 220 1.71 9.36 -3.21
N PHE A 221 1.30 8.63 -2.17
CA PHE A 221 1.93 7.37 -1.78
C PHE A 221 2.04 6.38 -2.96
N THR A 222 3.10 5.56 -2.97
CA THR A 222 3.37 4.54 -3.98
C THR A 222 3.40 3.13 -3.39
N GLY A 223 3.28 2.10 -4.23
CA GLY A 223 3.53 0.70 -3.86
C GLY A 223 2.97 0.28 -2.50
N HIS A 224 3.86 -0.10 -1.59
CA HIS A 224 3.51 -0.54 -0.23
C HIS A 224 2.85 0.56 0.60
N GLN A 225 3.27 1.82 0.48
CA GLN A 225 2.74 2.95 1.27
C GLN A 225 1.22 3.07 1.13
N ARG A 226 0.68 2.91 -0.09
CA ARG A 226 -0.78 2.93 -0.32
C ARG A 226 -1.50 1.82 0.45
N ALA A 227 -0.93 0.62 0.49
CA ALA A 227 -1.52 -0.50 1.21
C ALA A 227 -1.49 -0.24 2.72
N PHE A 228 -0.33 0.12 3.28
CA PHE A 228 -0.21 0.45 4.70
C PHE A 228 -1.17 1.57 5.13
N HIS A 229 -1.28 2.63 4.32
CA HIS A 229 -2.19 3.74 4.57
C HIS A 229 -3.67 3.31 4.59
N ARG A 230 -4.13 2.53 3.60
CA ARG A 230 -5.52 2.04 3.53
C ARG A 230 -5.88 1.18 4.74
N HIS A 231 -4.93 0.40 5.26
CA HIS A 231 -5.18 -0.57 6.32
C HIS A 231 -4.95 -0.01 7.75
N LYS A 232 -4.32 1.17 7.89
CA LYS A 232 -4.24 1.95 9.14
C LYS A 232 -3.74 1.13 10.34
N GLY A 233 -2.60 0.45 10.20
CA GLY A 233 -2.00 -0.36 11.27
C GLY A 233 -2.62 -1.75 11.48
N ARG A 234 -3.70 -2.10 10.76
CA ARG A 234 -4.29 -3.45 10.76
C ARG A 234 -3.57 -4.37 9.77
N VAL A 235 -2.25 -4.39 9.88
CA VAL A 235 -1.33 -5.05 8.94
C VAL A 235 -0.58 -6.15 9.68
N ALA A 236 -0.59 -7.37 9.14
CA ALA A 236 0.15 -8.49 9.66
C ALA A 236 1.23 -8.95 8.68
N PHE A 237 2.41 -9.25 9.21
CA PHE A 237 3.46 -9.95 8.46
C PHE A 237 3.56 -11.40 8.95
N GLN A 238 3.48 -12.37 8.03
CA GLN A 238 3.71 -13.77 8.34
C GLN A 238 5.21 -14.11 8.21
N PHE A 239 5.84 -14.33 9.35
CA PHE A 239 7.27 -14.63 9.41
C PHE A 239 7.50 -16.10 9.74
N SER A 240 8.06 -16.87 8.78
CA SER A 240 8.37 -18.29 8.96
C SER A 240 9.77 -18.54 9.53
N GLY A 241 10.68 -17.57 9.40
CA GLY A 241 12.12 -17.79 9.67
C GLY A 241 12.88 -18.37 8.47
N GLY A 242 12.22 -18.55 7.32
CA GLY A 242 12.85 -18.87 6.05
C GLY A 242 13.45 -17.63 5.37
N ARG A 243 14.39 -17.85 4.45
CA ARG A 243 15.16 -16.79 3.78
C ARG A 243 14.26 -15.72 3.11
N ASP A 244 13.20 -16.15 2.43
CA ASP A 244 12.33 -15.25 1.68
C ASP A 244 11.48 -14.40 2.61
N SER A 245 10.97 -14.99 3.70
CA SER A 245 10.28 -14.24 4.76
C SER A 245 11.20 -13.26 5.49
N THR A 246 12.47 -13.61 5.67
CA THR A 246 13.49 -12.71 6.23
C THR A 246 13.76 -11.54 5.28
N ALA A 247 14.07 -11.80 4.02
CA ALA A 247 14.29 -10.73 3.04
C ALA A 247 13.08 -9.79 2.92
N ALA A 248 11.86 -10.34 2.81
CA ALA A 248 10.64 -9.55 2.72
C ALA A 248 10.37 -8.70 3.98
N LEU A 249 10.68 -9.22 5.18
CA LEU A 249 10.49 -8.47 6.42
C LEU A 249 11.43 -7.25 6.47
N TYR A 250 12.70 -7.44 6.13
CA TYR A 250 13.71 -6.37 6.19
C TYR A 250 13.61 -5.42 5.00
N ALA A 251 13.09 -5.85 3.86
CA ALA A 251 12.72 -4.94 2.76
C ALA A 251 11.62 -3.95 3.17
N LEU A 252 10.84 -4.27 4.21
CA LEU A 252 9.79 -3.42 4.76
C LEU A 252 10.20 -2.71 6.07
N ARG A 253 11.50 -2.56 6.36
CA ARG A 253 11.98 -2.04 7.65
C ARG A 253 11.38 -0.69 8.05
N GLU A 254 11.17 0.21 7.10
CA GLU A 254 10.52 1.50 7.34
C GLU A 254 9.04 1.40 7.77
N PHE A 255 8.38 0.29 7.43
CA PHE A 255 6.97 0.05 7.72
C PHE A 255 6.74 -0.77 9.00
N TRP A 256 7.80 -1.25 9.66
CA TRP A 256 7.69 -2.05 10.89
C TRP A 256 6.77 -1.43 11.95
N PRO A 257 6.81 -0.10 12.23
CA PRO A 257 5.92 0.52 13.21
C PRO A 257 4.42 0.44 12.87
N GLN A 258 4.09 0.14 11.61
CA GLN A 258 2.72 0.09 11.09
C GLN A 258 2.20 -1.35 10.91
N MET A 259 2.98 -2.37 11.28
CA MET A 259 2.56 -3.77 11.19
C MET A 259 2.92 -4.58 12.43
N ARG A 260 2.22 -5.69 12.59
CA ARG A 260 2.51 -6.72 13.60
C ARG A 260 3.15 -7.91 12.91
N VAL A 261 4.29 -8.35 13.41
CA VAL A 261 4.99 -9.54 12.88
C VAL A 261 4.53 -10.75 13.66
N TYR A 262 4.07 -11.79 12.96
CA TYR A 262 3.56 -13.02 13.55
C TYR A 262 4.44 -14.20 13.20
N HIS A 263 4.67 -15.06 14.18
CA HIS A 263 5.39 -16.31 14.02
C HIS A 263 4.66 -17.45 14.72
N VAL A 264 4.57 -18.61 14.08
CA VAL A 264 4.05 -19.83 14.72
C VAL A 264 5.22 -20.69 15.17
N ASP A 265 5.25 -20.99 16.46
CA ASP A 265 6.16 -21.95 17.07
C ASP A 265 5.42 -23.25 17.33
N THR A 266 5.73 -24.28 16.55
CA THR A 266 5.09 -25.60 16.68
C THR A 266 5.61 -26.43 17.84
N GLY A 267 6.59 -25.93 18.59
CA GLY A 267 7.33 -26.68 19.59
C GLY A 267 8.37 -27.64 18.99
N ASP A 268 8.46 -27.76 17.66
CA ASP A 268 9.28 -28.76 16.96
C ASP A 268 10.12 -28.21 15.80
N GLN A 269 10.26 -26.88 15.70
CA GLN A 269 11.12 -26.26 14.69
C GLN A 269 12.59 -26.65 14.85
N PHE A 270 13.32 -26.64 13.74
CA PHE A 270 14.77 -26.83 13.76
C PHE A 270 15.47 -25.77 14.63
N PRO A 271 16.54 -26.12 15.37
CA PRO A 271 17.35 -25.17 16.14
C PRO A 271 17.86 -24.00 15.30
N GLU A 272 18.21 -24.24 14.04
CA GLU A 272 18.69 -23.22 13.11
C GLU A 272 17.59 -22.21 12.74
N THR A 273 16.37 -22.68 12.47
CA THR A 273 15.21 -21.79 12.24
C THR A 273 14.91 -20.97 13.50
N ARG A 274 14.94 -21.61 14.68
CA ARG A 274 14.74 -20.91 15.96
C ARG A 274 15.79 -19.82 16.20
N ALA A 275 17.05 -20.05 15.81
CA ALA A 275 18.10 -19.04 15.91
C ALA A 275 17.82 -17.83 15.01
N VAL A 276 17.35 -18.04 13.77
CA VAL A 276 16.91 -16.95 12.89
C VAL A 276 15.76 -16.17 13.52
N VAL A 277 14.75 -16.88 14.04
CA VAL A 277 13.59 -16.24 14.68
C VAL A 277 14.00 -15.44 15.91
N ALA A 278 14.88 -15.98 16.75
CA ALA A 278 15.39 -15.27 17.92
C ALA A 278 16.16 -14.00 17.55
N GLN A 279 16.92 -14.02 16.46
CA GLN A 279 17.61 -12.82 15.96
C GLN A 279 16.61 -11.77 15.46
N VAL A 280 15.61 -12.18 14.68
CA VAL A 280 14.56 -11.24 14.21
C VAL A 280 13.74 -10.67 15.36
N GLU A 281 13.41 -11.49 16.37
CA GLU A 281 12.71 -11.05 17.58
C GLU A 281 13.53 -9.99 18.34
N LYS A 282 14.85 -10.17 18.42
CA LYS A 282 15.76 -9.17 18.99
C LYS A 282 15.75 -7.87 18.17
N ASP A 283 15.85 -7.95 16.85
CA ASP A 283 15.87 -6.77 15.97
C ASP A 283 14.55 -5.99 16.05
N LEU A 284 13.42 -6.68 16.16
CA LEU A 284 12.11 -6.07 16.40
C LEU A 284 12.06 -5.37 17.76
N ALA A 285 12.58 -6.01 18.81
CA ALA A 285 12.64 -5.40 20.14
C ALA A 285 13.52 -4.15 20.18
N GLU A 286 14.64 -4.13 19.45
CA GLU A 286 15.49 -2.94 19.28
C GLU A 286 14.76 -1.80 18.55
N ALA A 287 13.80 -2.13 17.68
CA ALA A 287 12.89 -1.16 17.06
C ALA A 287 11.67 -0.80 17.92
N GLY A 288 11.57 -1.31 19.15
CA GLY A 288 10.45 -1.05 20.06
C GLY A 288 9.18 -1.86 19.75
N LEU A 289 9.31 -2.99 19.05
CA LEU A 289 8.20 -3.83 18.59
C LEU A 289 8.30 -5.24 19.18
N GLU A 290 7.17 -5.93 19.26
CA GLU A 290 7.08 -7.31 19.76
C GLU A 290 6.71 -8.28 18.63
N LEU A 291 7.42 -9.40 18.55
CA LEU A 291 7.02 -10.52 17.71
C LEU A 291 5.83 -11.25 18.34
N VAL A 292 4.71 -11.33 17.65
CA VAL A 292 3.54 -12.08 18.11
C VAL A 292 3.77 -13.57 17.88
N ARG A 293 4.15 -14.27 18.96
CA ARG A 293 4.39 -15.72 18.94
C ARG A 293 3.10 -16.49 19.22
N ILE A 294 2.77 -17.42 18.33
CA ILE A 294 1.65 -18.35 18.46
C ILE A 294 2.22 -19.73 18.69
N VAL A 295 1.97 -20.31 19.86
CA VAL A 295 2.49 -21.64 20.21
C VAL A 295 1.45 -22.71 19.89
N THR A 296 1.87 -23.75 19.18
CA THR A 296 1.05 -24.94 18.88
C THR A 296 1.77 -26.20 19.36
N ASP A 297 1.08 -27.34 19.34
CA ASP A 297 1.61 -28.62 19.80
C ASP A 297 1.54 -29.66 18.68
N VAL A 298 2.55 -29.64 17.81
CA VAL A 298 2.61 -30.60 16.69
C VAL A 298 2.84 -32.03 17.19
N GLN A 299 3.48 -32.22 18.35
CA GLN A 299 3.69 -33.56 18.91
C GLN A 299 2.38 -34.16 19.43
N GLY A 300 1.56 -33.36 20.13
CA GLY A 300 0.20 -33.73 20.51
C GLY A 300 -0.67 -34.00 19.28
N ASN A 301 -0.55 -33.19 18.23
CA ASN A 301 -1.23 -33.46 16.97
C ASN A 301 -0.76 -34.78 16.32
N HIS A 302 0.54 -35.10 16.33
CA HIS A 302 1.04 -36.39 15.84
C HIS A 302 0.50 -37.58 16.65
N GLN A 303 0.36 -37.43 17.98
CA GLN A 303 -0.24 -38.46 18.83
C GLN A 303 -1.73 -38.66 18.52
N TYR A 304 -2.44 -37.58 18.22
CA TYR A 304 -3.88 -37.62 17.93
C TYR A 304 -4.21 -38.01 16.48
N ALA A 305 -3.62 -37.36 15.50
CA ALA A 305 -3.95 -37.53 14.08
C ALA A 305 -2.95 -38.40 13.32
N GLY A 306 -1.81 -38.74 13.92
CA GLY A 306 -0.76 -39.55 13.29
C GLY A 306 0.34 -38.71 12.64
N TYR A 307 1.33 -39.37 12.06
CA TYR A 307 2.42 -38.67 11.37
C TYR A 307 1.97 -38.15 10.00
N PRO A 308 2.39 -36.93 9.60
CA PRO A 308 2.08 -36.40 8.28
C PRO A 308 2.85 -37.15 7.20
N THR A 309 2.19 -37.42 6.08
CA THR A 309 2.77 -38.12 4.93
C THR A 309 2.23 -37.54 3.62
N ASP A 310 3.01 -37.66 2.55
CA ASP A 310 2.59 -37.25 1.20
C ASP A 310 1.56 -38.23 0.60
N LEU A 311 1.49 -39.47 1.11
CA LEU A 311 0.49 -40.48 0.74
C LEU A 311 -0.10 -41.12 1.99
N VAL A 312 -1.43 -41.06 2.12
CA VAL A 312 -2.18 -41.55 3.28
C VAL A 312 -3.05 -42.74 2.89
N PRO A 313 -2.72 -43.98 3.29
CA PRO A 313 -3.65 -45.09 3.20
C PRO A 313 -4.87 -44.84 4.09
N VAL A 314 -6.07 -45.08 3.55
CA VAL A 314 -7.33 -44.78 4.26
C VAL A 314 -7.42 -45.50 5.61
N ASP A 315 -6.93 -46.74 5.69
CA ASP A 315 -6.88 -47.57 6.90
C ASP A 315 -6.05 -46.98 8.04
N ASN A 316 -5.14 -46.04 7.73
CA ASN A 316 -4.26 -45.41 8.70
C ASN A 316 -4.76 -44.03 9.16
N THR A 317 -5.84 -43.51 8.57
CA THR A 317 -6.50 -42.28 9.08
C THR A 317 -7.10 -42.51 10.47
N VAL A 318 -7.47 -41.45 11.19
CA VAL A 318 -8.11 -41.56 12.52
C VAL A 318 -9.29 -42.52 12.50
N LEU A 319 -10.23 -42.33 11.57
CA LEU A 319 -11.40 -43.18 11.43
C LEU A 319 -11.05 -44.56 10.87
N GLY A 320 -10.17 -44.61 9.87
CA GLY A 320 -9.75 -45.87 9.25
C GLY A 320 -9.10 -46.81 10.26
N GLN A 321 -8.24 -46.29 11.14
CA GLN A 321 -7.56 -47.09 12.16
C GLN A 321 -8.55 -47.70 13.17
N MET A 322 -9.62 -46.98 13.50
CA MET A 322 -10.67 -47.50 14.39
C MET A 322 -11.40 -48.72 13.80
N VAL A 323 -11.43 -48.83 12.47
CA VAL A 323 -12.08 -49.93 11.75
C VAL A 323 -11.09 -51.05 11.41
N SER A 324 -9.92 -50.69 10.87
CA SER A 324 -8.92 -51.61 10.33
C SER A 324 -8.00 -52.20 11.41
N GLY A 325 -7.83 -51.51 12.54
CA GLY A 325 -6.83 -51.85 13.55
C GLY A 325 -5.39 -51.60 13.10
N ALA A 326 -5.15 -50.77 12.08
CA ALA A 326 -3.81 -50.47 11.58
C ALA A 326 -2.86 -50.04 12.72
N PRO A 327 -1.59 -50.49 12.72
CA PRO A 327 -0.68 -50.26 13.86
C PRO A 327 -0.17 -48.82 13.95
N LEU A 328 -0.25 -48.05 12.86
CA LEU A 328 0.26 -46.69 12.76
C LEU A 328 -0.85 -45.75 12.27
N ARG A 329 -0.97 -44.58 12.91
CA ARG A 329 -1.88 -43.52 12.47
C ARG A 329 -1.14 -42.54 11.56
N LEU A 330 -1.78 -42.10 10.49
CA LEU A 330 -1.25 -41.20 9.46
C LEU A 330 -2.29 -40.13 9.10
N GLN A 331 -1.79 -38.96 8.71
CA GLN A 331 -2.61 -37.84 8.22
C GLN A 331 -1.96 -37.20 6.99
N GLY A 332 -2.74 -36.42 6.24
CA GLY A 332 -2.22 -35.67 5.11
C GLY A 332 -1.26 -34.58 5.57
N ARG A 333 -0.24 -34.29 4.75
CA ARG A 333 0.71 -33.21 5.04
C ARG A 333 0.03 -31.86 5.28
N TYR A 334 -0.97 -31.54 4.45
CA TYR A 334 -1.70 -30.27 4.56
C TYR A 334 -2.63 -30.26 5.76
N ASP A 335 -3.16 -31.41 6.21
CA ASP A 335 -3.98 -31.48 7.42
C ASP A 335 -3.16 -31.11 8.66
N CYS A 336 -1.94 -31.66 8.77
CA CYS A 336 -1.02 -31.32 9.86
C CYS A 336 -0.56 -29.86 9.79
N CYS A 337 -0.17 -29.36 8.60
CA CYS A 337 0.19 -27.95 8.43
C CYS A 337 -0.98 -27.01 8.70
N ALA A 338 -2.20 -27.34 8.29
CA ALA A 338 -3.38 -26.54 8.55
C ALA A 338 -3.67 -26.48 10.06
N ALA A 339 -3.61 -27.62 10.75
CA ALA A 339 -3.88 -27.70 12.19
C ALA A 339 -2.84 -26.97 13.04
N ASN A 340 -1.56 -26.99 12.65
CA ASN A 340 -0.47 -26.51 13.52
C ASN A 340 0.20 -25.23 13.05
N LEU A 341 0.04 -24.81 11.80
CA LEU A 341 0.64 -23.60 11.23
C LEU A 341 -0.41 -22.64 10.70
N MET A 342 -1.17 -23.05 9.69
CA MET A 342 -1.99 -22.13 8.90
C MET A 342 -3.19 -21.61 9.68
N ASN A 343 -4.03 -22.51 10.22
CA ASN A 343 -5.27 -22.11 10.89
C ASN A 343 -5.02 -21.34 12.19
N PRO A 344 -4.08 -21.74 13.08
CA PRO A 344 -3.79 -20.98 14.28
C PRO A 344 -3.28 -19.56 13.98
N LEU A 345 -2.43 -19.42 12.96
CA LEU A 345 -1.91 -18.13 12.50
C LEU A 345 -3.03 -17.22 11.99
N HIS A 346 -3.84 -17.74 11.05
CA HIS A 346 -4.96 -17.00 10.48
C HIS A 346 -6.02 -16.65 11.51
N ALA A 347 -6.41 -17.58 12.37
CA ALA A 347 -7.39 -17.33 13.42
C ALA A 347 -6.92 -16.23 14.36
N ARG A 348 -5.64 -16.22 14.74
CA ARG A 348 -5.09 -15.15 15.58
C ARG A 348 -5.13 -13.79 14.88
N MET A 349 -4.75 -13.73 13.61
CA MET A 349 -4.80 -12.49 12.82
C MET A 349 -6.23 -11.95 12.66
N GLN A 350 -7.21 -12.83 12.46
CA GLN A 350 -8.63 -12.44 12.42
C GLN A 350 -9.09 -11.85 13.76
N LEU A 351 -8.71 -12.49 14.88
CA LEU A 351 -9.02 -11.99 16.23
C LEU A 351 -8.36 -10.64 16.52
N ASP A 352 -7.16 -10.40 15.98
CA ASP A 352 -6.45 -9.13 16.09
C ASP A 352 -7.01 -8.03 15.15
N GLY A 353 -8.04 -8.33 14.35
CA GLY A 353 -8.69 -7.37 13.46
C GLY A 353 -7.84 -6.97 12.24
N ILE A 354 -6.90 -7.84 11.85
CA ILE A 354 -6.03 -7.61 10.71
C ILE A 354 -6.84 -7.61 9.41
N THR A 355 -6.46 -6.73 8.48
CA THR A 355 -7.11 -6.58 7.18
C THR A 355 -6.15 -6.66 5.99
N LEU A 356 -4.83 -6.52 6.23
CA LEU A 356 -3.76 -6.72 5.25
C LEU A 356 -2.80 -7.81 5.73
N LEU A 357 -2.55 -8.79 4.86
CA LEU A 357 -1.67 -9.91 5.12
C LEU A 357 -0.44 -9.87 4.21
N ILE A 358 0.73 -9.71 4.80
CA ILE A 358 2.01 -9.66 4.11
C ILE A 358 2.71 -11.02 4.18
N ARG A 359 3.22 -11.50 3.03
CA ARG A 359 4.04 -12.72 2.94
C ARG A 359 5.24 -12.52 2.01
N GLY A 360 6.33 -13.24 2.26
CA GLY A 360 7.52 -13.25 1.39
C GLY A 360 7.42 -14.17 0.17
N GLN A 361 6.24 -14.27 -0.46
CA GLN A 361 6.02 -15.20 -1.58
C GLN A 361 6.51 -14.61 -2.90
N ARG A 362 7.07 -15.45 -3.78
CA ARG A 362 7.59 -15.08 -5.11
C ARG A 362 6.91 -15.84 -6.25
N ASP A 363 7.01 -15.29 -7.46
CA ASP A 363 6.41 -15.88 -8.67
C ASP A 363 7.07 -17.20 -9.10
N ASP A 364 8.35 -17.41 -8.76
CA ASP A 364 9.15 -18.55 -9.21
C ASP A 364 9.06 -19.80 -8.30
N GLU A 365 8.24 -19.77 -7.24
CA GLU A 365 8.27 -20.77 -6.17
C GLU A 365 7.19 -21.86 -6.28
N TYR A 366 6.07 -21.60 -6.98
CA TYR A 366 4.90 -22.49 -7.01
C TYR A 366 4.43 -22.84 -8.42
N ALA A 367 3.87 -24.05 -8.56
CA ALA A 367 3.35 -24.54 -9.84
C ALA A 367 2.05 -23.84 -10.28
N ALA A 368 1.25 -23.36 -9.33
CA ALA A 368 0.11 -22.49 -9.58
C ALA A 368 0.52 -21.04 -9.32
N PRO A 369 0.10 -20.07 -10.16
CA PRO A 369 0.42 -18.67 -9.94
C PRO A 369 -0.10 -18.20 -8.57
N PRO A 370 0.72 -17.50 -7.77
CA PRO A 370 0.26 -16.92 -6.52
C PRO A 370 -0.79 -15.83 -6.79
N LEU A 371 -1.55 -15.48 -5.75
CA LEU A 371 -2.33 -14.24 -5.74
C LEU A 371 -1.40 -13.05 -6.03
N ARG A 372 -1.97 -11.92 -6.43
CA ARG A 372 -1.26 -10.66 -6.62
C ARG A 372 -1.48 -9.73 -5.44
N SER A 373 -0.50 -8.85 -5.20
CA SER A 373 -0.65 -7.78 -4.21
C SER A 373 -1.92 -6.96 -4.53
N GLY A 374 -2.82 -6.81 -3.55
CA GLY A 374 -4.14 -6.20 -3.72
C GLY A 374 -5.30 -7.18 -3.89
N ASP A 375 -5.04 -8.46 -4.17
CA ASP A 375 -6.08 -9.49 -4.18
C ASP A 375 -6.58 -9.77 -2.76
N VAL A 376 -7.78 -10.35 -2.63
CA VAL A 376 -8.38 -10.73 -1.35
C VAL A 376 -8.46 -12.25 -1.21
N SER A 377 -7.99 -12.77 -0.07
CA SER A 377 -8.10 -14.19 0.32
C SER A 377 -8.49 -14.30 1.78
N ASP A 378 -9.50 -15.11 2.08
CA ASP A 378 -9.95 -15.42 3.45
C ASP A 378 -10.22 -14.18 4.33
N GLY A 379 -10.70 -13.10 3.71
CA GLY A 379 -11.01 -11.84 4.37
C GLY A 379 -9.83 -10.88 4.54
N PHE A 380 -8.65 -11.21 4.01
CA PHE A 380 -7.48 -10.35 4.00
C PHE A 380 -7.17 -9.87 2.58
N GLU A 381 -6.86 -8.60 2.42
CA GLU A 381 -6.05 -8.19 1.28
C GLU A 381 -4.64 -8.78 1.45
N VAL A 382 -4.00 -9.25 0.37
CA VAL A 382 -2.63 -9.78 0.41
C VAL A 382 -1.62 -8.80 -0.18
N LEU A 383 -0.40 -8.80 0.38
CA LEU A 383 0.74 -8.05 -0.14
C LEU A 383 2.00 -8.94 -0.19
N TYR A 384 2.67 -8.92 -1.34
CA TYR A 384 3.87 -9.72 -1.62
C TYR A 384 5.04 -8.80 -1.99
N PRO A 385 5.85 -8.34 -1.01
CA PRO A 385 6.86 -7.30 -1.23
C PRO A 385 7.97 -7.69 -2.21
N ILE A 386 8.26 -8.99 -2.26
CA ILE A 386 9.33 -9.56 -3.08
C ILE A 386 8.78 -10.43 -4.22
N GLN A 387 7.53 -10.22 -4.64
CA GLN A 387 6.85 -11.10 -5.60
C GLN A 387 7.63 -11.29 -6.91
N GLY A 388 8.20 -10.19 -7.42
CA GLY A 388 8.99 -10.18 -8.66
C GLY A 388 10.49 -10.48 -8.46
N TRP A 389 10.95 -10.76 -7.24
CA TRP A 389 12.35 -11.09 -6.98
C TRP A 389 12.65 -12.52 -7.42
N SER A 390 13.87 -12.74 -7.91
CA SER A 390 14.42 -14.08 -8.12
C SER A 390 15.04 -14.64 -6.84
N ALA A 391 15.40 -15.93 -6.86
CA ALA A 391 16.26 -16.53 -5.84
C ALA A 391 17.56 -15.75 -5.61
N ALA A 392 18.20 -15.27 -6.68
CA ALA A 392 19.46 -14.56 -6.60
C ALA A 392 19.30 -13.16 -5.97
N ASP A 393 18.18 -12.48 -6.24
CA ASP A 393 17.91 -11.16 -5.65
C ASP A 393 17.74 -11.27 -4.13
N VAL A 394 17.05 -12.33 -3.66
CA VAL A 394 16.92 -12.62 -2.23
C VAL A 394 18.29 -12.89 -1.58
N ASP A 395 19.11 -13.74 -2.22
CA ASP A 395 20.43 -14.07 -1.67
C ASP A 395 21.36 -12.85 -1.63
N MET A 396 21.31 -12.00 -2.67
CA MET A 396 22.05 -10.73 -2.73
C MET A 396 21.60 -9.78 -1.63
N PHE A 397 20.28 -9.59 -1.45
CA PHE A 397 19.74 -8.71 -0.41
C PHE A 397 20.13 -9.17 0.99
N ILE A 398 20.03 -10.48 1.27
CA ILE A 398 20.45 -11.06 2.55
C ILE A 398 21.93 -10.81 2.82
N ALA A 399 22.79 -11.03 1.81
CA ALA A 399 24.23 -10.85 1.95
C ALA A 399 24.60 -9.38 2.17
N GLU A 400 24.00 -8.46 1.40
CA GLU A 400 24.24 -7.02 1.50
C GLU A 400 23.86 -6.46 2.88
N HIS A 401 22.76 -6.98 3.46
CA HIS A 401 22.23 -6.50 4.73
C HIS A 401 22.68 -7.34 5.94
N GLY A 402 23.47 -8.40 5.72
CA GLY A 402 23.97 -9.29 6.79
C GLY A 402 22.85 -10.00 7.56
N LEU A 403 21.78 -10.42 6.87
CA LEU A 403 20.57 -10.95 7.52
C LEU A 403 20.72 -12.41 7.97
N PRO A 404 20.04 -12.83 9.05
CA PRO A 404 20.10 -14.20 9.53
C PRO A 404 19.40 -15.16 8.57
N VAL A 405 20.10 -16.22 8.17
CA VAL A 405 19.55 -17.30 7.35
C VAL A 405 20.00 -18.66 7.89
N ALA A 406 19.08 -19.62 7.92
CA ALA A 406 19.40 -20.97 8.32
C ALA A 406 20.22 -21.69 7.22
N PRO A 407 21.23 -22.51 7.58
CA PRO A 407 22.19 -23.08 6.62
C PRO A 407 21.63 -24.25 5.79
N PHE A 408 20.30 -24.48 5.79
CA PHE A 408 19.68 -25.56 5.00
C PHE A 408 19.97 -25.42 3.50
N TYR A 409 19.97 -24.19 3.00
CA TYR A 409 20.12 -23.88 1.58
C TYR A 409 21.54 -24.19 1.08
N GLU A 410 22.57 -23.93 1.88
CA GLU A 410 23.96 -24.31 1.57
C GLU A 410 24.13 -25.82 1.45
N ALA A 411 23.30 -26.58 2.16
CA ALA A 411 23.27 -28.04 2.10
C ALA A 411 22.40 -28.60 0.96
N GLY A 412 21.83 -27.75 0.11
CA GLY A 412 21.03 -28.13 -1.06
C GLY A 412 19.56 -28.43 -0.77
N ALA A 413 19.04 -28.03 0.39
CA ALA A 413 17.60 -28.11 0.65
C ALA A 413 16.84 -27.19 -0.32
N ARG A 414 15.77 -27.70 -0.94
CA ARG A 414 14.94 -26.90 -1.87
C ARG A 414 14.13 -25.82 -1.15
N ARG A 415 13.71 -26.12 0.08
CA ARG A 415 12.91 -25.25 0.96
C ARG A 415 13.41 -25.45 2.38
N ALA A 416 13.26 -24.44 3.24
CA ALA A 416 13.56 -24.58 4.65
C ALA A 416 12.57 -25.56 5.31
N PRO A 417 13.03 -26.63 5.95
CA PRO A 417 12.16 -27.51 6.71
C PRO A 417 11.56 -26.78 7.91
N GLU A 418 10.23 -26.84 8.04
CA GLU A 418 9.50 -26.24 9.17
C GLU A 418 9.70 -27.02 10.47
N CYS A 419 9.08 -28.21 10.59
CA CYS A 419 9.14 -29.06 11.78
C CYS A 419 10.15 -30.21 11.60
N MET A 420 10.98 -30.43 12.61
CA MET A 420 12.05 -31.42 12.65
C MET A 420 11.54 -32.86 12.64
N SER A 421 10.40 -33.12 13.30
CA SER A 421 9.78 -34.44 13.37
C SER A 421 8.81 -34.75 12.23
N CYS A 422 8.54 -33.78 11.33
CA CYS A 422 7.64 -33.99 10.21
C CYS A 422 8.22 -35.02 9.22
N THR A 423 7.36 -35.92 8.77
CA THR A 423 7.67 -37.05 7.87
C THR A 423 7.08 -36.90 6.46
N ALA A 424 6.52 -35.73 6.13
CA ALA A 424 6.06 -35.39 4.79
C ALA A 424 7.14 -34.63 4.00
N TRP A 425 6.79 -34.11 2.82
CA TRP A 425 7.68 -33.31 1.96
C TRP A 425 8.90 -34.12 1.51
N TRP A 426 8.66 -35.29 0.92
CA TRP A 426 9.71 -36.25 0.59
C TRP A 426 10.72 -35.75 -0.46
N ASP A 427 10.40 -34.67 -1.16
CA ASP A 427 11.24 -34.02 -2.17
C ASP A 427 12.10 -32.84 -1.63
N GLU A 428 12.00 -32.52 -0.34
CA GLU A 428 12.68 -31.35 0.27
C GLU A 428 14.17 -31.57 0.55
N GLY A 429 14.60 -32.82 0.75
CA GLY A 429 16.00 -33.18 1.01
C GLY A 429 16.44 -33.17 2.48
N ARG A 430 15.51 -32.98 3.44
CA ARG A 430 15.79 -32.85 4.89
C ARG A 430 16.64 -33.98 5.48
N ALA A 431 16.48 -35.21 5.02
CA ALA A 431 17.17 -36.38 5.58
C ALA A 431 18.70 -36.25 5.47
N ALA A 432 19.19 -35.76 4.32
CA ALA A 432 20.61 -35.56 4.10
C ALA A 432 21.20 -34.54 5.07
N TYR A 433 20.46 -33.45 5.31
CA TYR A 433 20.82 -32.42 6.28
C TYR A 433 20.83 -32.97 7.71
N MET A 434 19.73 -33.60 8.14
CA MET A 434 19.61 -34.17 9.49
C MET A 434 20.71 -35.21 9.75
N ARG A 435 21.06 -36.06 8.79
CA ARG A 435 22.14 -37.05 8.97
C ARG A 435 23.47 -36.40 9.37
N LYS A 436 23.77 -35.23 8.81
CA LYS A 436 25.02 -34.51 9.04
C LYS A 436 24.97 -33.66 10.30
N HIS A 437 23.85 -32.98 10.56
CA HIS A 437 23.75 -31.94 11.59
C HIS A 437 22.96 -32.38 12.85
N HIS A 438 22.04 -33.34 12.71
CA HIS A 438 21.12 -33.83 13.77
C HIS A 438 21.01 -35.37 13.74
N PRO A 439 22.10 -36.12 13.99
CA PRO A 439 22.18 -37.55 13.69
C PRO A 439 21.26 -38.42 14.56
N ASN A 440 20.85 -37.95 15.75
CA ASN A 440 19.94 -38.70 16.62
C ASN A 440 18.51 -38.60 16.11
N GLU A 441 18.08 -37.38 15.78
CA GLU A 441 16.79 -37.04 15.21
C GLU A 441 16.64 -37.68 13.83
N HIS A 442 17.72 -37.72 13.04
CA HIS A 442 17.76 -38.44 11.77
C HIS A 442 17.44 -39.93 11.93
N LYS A 443 17.98 -40.62 12.96
CA LYS A 443 17.68 -42.04 13.19
C LYS A 443 16.19 -42.25 13.46
N VAL A 444 15.60 -41.38 14.28
CA VAL A 444 14.16 -41.42 14.59
C VAL A 444 13.33 -41.14 13.35
N PHE A 445 13.70 -40.12 12.56
CA PHE A 445 13.05 -39.77 11.31
C PHE A 445 13.08 -40.95 10.31
N ILE A 446 14.24 -41.56 10.08
CA ILE A 446 14.37 -42.70 9.14
C ILE A 446 13.55 -43.90 9.59
N GLN A 447 13.54 -44.20 10.90
CA GLN A 447 12.70 -45.28 11.42
C GLN A 447 11.21 -45.02 11.16
N ARG A 448 10.73 -43.80 11.45
CA ARG A 448 9.34 -43.41 11.17
C ARG A 448 9.00 -43.49 9.68
N MET A 449 9.91 -43.01 8.82
CA MET A 449 9.75 -43.11 7.36
C MET A 449 9.65 -44.57 6.89
N ALA A 450 10.43 -45.49 7.47
CA ALA A 450 10.36 -46.91 7.14
C ALA A 450 9.04 -47.55 7.59
N ASP A 451 8.50 -47.15 8.74
CA ASP A 451 7.20 -47.62 9.23
C ASP A 451 6.04 -47.07 8.37
N ILE A 452 6.10 -45.79 7.97
CA ILE A 452 5.16 -45.18 7.02
C ILE A 452 5.19 -45.93 5.69
N ARG A 453 6.39 -46.19 5.16
CA ARG A 453 6.56 -46.90 3.88
C ARG A 453 5.92 -48.29 3.91
N ARG A 454 6.05 -49.02 5.03
CA ARG A 454 5.45 -50.34 5.21
C ARG A 454 3.92 -50.31 5.10
N GLU A 455 3.29 -49.32 5.71
CA GLU A 455 1.83 -49.15 5.64
C GLU A 455 1.36 -48.77 4.24
N ILE A 456 2.13 -47.93 3.54
CA ILE A 456 1.86 -47.57 2.15
C ILE A 456 2.00 -48.79 1.22
N ASP A 457 3.09 -49.54 1.34
CA ASP A 457 3.32 -50.75 0.52
C ASP A 457 2.22 -51.79 0.75
N ARG A 458 1.73 -51.93 2.00
CA ARG A 458 0.58 -52.79 2.32
C ARG A 458 -0.66 -52.38 1.53
N SER A 459 -1.02 -51.11 1.53
CA SER A 459 -2.18 -50.60 0.77
C SER A 459 -1.98 -50.69 -0.75
N MET A 460 -0.78 -50.37 -1.24
CA MET A 460 -0.43 -50.50 -2.66
C MET A 460 -0.51 -51.95 -3.14
N SER A 461 -0.21 -52.94 -2.29
CA SER A 461 -0.32 -54.35 -2.67
C SER A 461 -1.74 -54.76 -3.08
N TRP A 462 -2.77 -54.18 -2.46
CA TRP A 462 -4.17 -54.43 -2.83
C TRP A 462 -4.52 -53.75 -4.15
N LEU A 463 -4.07 -52.51 -4.36
CA LEU A 463 -4.28 -51.82 -5.64
C LEU A 463 -3.59 -52.55 -6.80
N ASN A 464 -2.37 -53.03 -6.59
CA ASN A 464 -1.66 -53.82 -7.58
C ASN A 464 -2.41 -55.12 -7.87
N HIS A 465 -2.91 -55.81 -6.85
CA HIS A 465 -3.72 -57.01 -7.04
C HIS A 465 -4.97 -56.76 -7.89
N GLU A 466 -5.70 -55.67 -7.64
CA GLU A 466 -6.90 -55.31 -8.41
C GLU A 466 -6.59 -54.83 -9.83
N THR A 467 -5.44 -54.19 -10.06
CA THR A 467 -5.07 -53.68 -11.39
C THR A 467 -4.39 -54.73 -12.28
N GLU A 468 -3.85 -55.80 -11.67
CA GLU A 468 -3.28 -56.95 -12.36
C GLU A 468 -4.30 -58.08 -12.61
N ALA A 469 -5.48 -58.02 -11.98
CA ALA A 469 -6.59 -58.97 -12.16
C ALA A 469 -7.37 -58.72 -13.47
#